data_AF-A0A800IIM9-F1
#
_entry.id   AF-A0A800IIM9-F1
#
_cell.length_a   1.000
_cell.length_b   1.000
_cell.length_c   1.000
_cell.angle_alpha   90.00
_cell.angle_beta   90.00
_cell.angle_gamma   90.00
#
_symmetry.space_group_name_H-M   'P 1'
#
loop_
_entity.id
_entity.type
_entity.pdbx_description
1 polymer ?
#
loop_
_entity_poly.entity_id
_entity_poly.type
_entity_poly.pdbx_seq_one_letter_code
_entity_poly.pdbx_strand_id
1 'polypeptide(L)'
;MTSLMLPAAIQADQFDDLLLDQTPMFDVRAPVEFDKGAFPSVLNLPLMNDDERQQIGTCYKEQGQDAAINLGHQLVNGITKEQRVQQWHGFASDHPNAVLYCFRGGLRSKVSQQWLAEAGIAIPYVEGGYKALRSHLIERLDQLVEDLPTFVLSGRTGTGKTEILPLFERTVDLEGIAKHRGSSFGKYIEEQPSQINFENNLAIALMRLNRDSQKPIIYEDESRLVGCRLLPDSLQAKLKTSPIMVLNDDFDARIERIFGEYVVKAIAAWEQELVDPQQALLAFGDSLLQSMFRIRKRLGSESHIHLVKLLEKALLLQSEKHNLTDHK
;
A
#
# COMPACT_ATOMS: atom_id res chain seq x y z
N MET A 1 32.33 -23.34 -20.77
CA MET A 1 31.09 -22.65 -20.36
C MET A 1 31.19 -21.22 -20.84
N THR A 2 30.36 -20.82 -21.80
CA THR A 2 30.30 -19.43 -22.25
C THR A 2 29.76 -18.61 -21.09
N SER A 3 30.53 -17.66 -20.57
CA SER A 3 30.03 -16.75 -19.53
C SER A 3 28.82 -16.01 -20.11
N LEU A 4 27.66 -16.16 -19.48
CA LEU A 4 26.49 -15.33 -19.79
C LEU A 4 26.89 -13.87 -19.66
N MET A 5 26.60 -13.08 -20.69
CA MET A 5 26.81 -11.64 -20.64
C MET A 5 25.77 -11.03 -19.70
N LEU A 6 26.22 -10.37 -18.63
CA LEU A 6 25.32 -9.73 -17.69
C LEU A 6 24.67 -8.49 -18.32
N PRO A 7 23.33 -8.35 -18.26
CA PRO A 7 22.65 -7.14 -18.67
C PRO A 7 23.12 -5.92 -17.87
N ALA A 8 23.11 -4.76 -18.51
CA ALA A 8 23.33 -3.48 -17.85
C ALA A 8 22.26 -3.20 -16.78
N ALA A 9 22.61 -2.41 -15.77
CA ALA A 9 21.65 -1.97 -14.77
C ALA A 9 20.60 -1.04 -15.39
N ILE A 10 19.36 -1.12 -14.91
CA ILE A 10 18.28 -0.20 -15.27
C ILE A 10 18.64 1.18 -14.74
N GLN A 11 18.69 2.15 -15.66
CA GLN A 11 19.07 3.53 -15.40
C GLN A 11 17.87 4.41 -15.07
N ALA A 12 18.13 5.61 -14.53
CA ALA A 12 17.08 6.52 -14.04
C ALA A 12 16.10 6.97 -15.14
N ASP A 13 16.57 7.14 -16.38
CA ASP A 13 15.75 7.47 -17.55
C ASP A 13 14.77 6.35 -17.95
N GLN A 14 14.95 5.14 -17.42
CA GLN A 14 14.08 3.97 -17.66
C GLN A 14 13.11 3.70 -16.50
N PHE A 15 13.15 4.48 -15.42
CA PHE A 15 12.34 4.22 -14.22
C PHE A 15 10.85 4.36 -14.46
N ASP A 16 10.42 5.35 -15.25
CA ASP A 16 9.00 5.55 -15.58
C ASP A 16 8.45 4.30 -16.29
N ASP A 17 9.13 3.82 -17.33
CA ASP A 17 8.72 2.63 -18.09
C ASP A 17 8.72 1.38 -17.20
N LEU A 18 9.76 1.18 -16.38
CA LEU A 18 9.84 0.06 -15.43
C LEU A 18 8.60 -0.03 -14.53
N LEU A 19 8.18 1.10 -13.97
CA LEU A 19 7.07 1.21 -13.02
C LEU A 19 5.69 1.19 -13.70
N LEU A 20 5.56 1.87 -14.84
CA LEU A 20 4.29 1.98 -15.57
C LEU A 20 3.92 0.69 -16.29
N ASP A 21 4.90 0.02 -16.90
CA ASP A 21 4.70 -1.23 -17.61
C ASP A 21 4.60 -2.44 -16.67
N GLN A 22 4.68 -2.20 -15.35
CA GLN A 22 4.62 -3.23 -14.30
C GLN A 22 5.63 -4.35 -14.56
N THR A 23 6.86 -3.98 -14.92
CA THR A 23 7.91 -4.96 -15.18
C THR A 23 8.10 -5.84 -13.95
N PRO A 24 8.08 -7.18 -14.08
CA PRO A 24 8.24 -8.08 -12.94
C PRO A 24 9.53 -7.79 -12.19
N MET A 25 9.42 -7.61 -10.88
CA MET A 25 10.54 -7.29 -10.02
C MET A 25 10.58 -8.19 -8.80
N PHE A 26 11.78 -8.45 -8.30
CA PHE A 26 11.97 -9.02 -6.97
C PHE A 26 13.00 -8.25 -6.13
N ASP A 27 12.72 -8.20 -4.84
CA ASP A 27 13.48 -7.46 -3.84
C ASP A 27 14.40 -8.41 -3.07
N VAL A 28 15.71 -8.20 -3.18
CA VAL A 28 16.72 -9.01 -2.46
C VAL A 28 17.12 -8.40 -1.11
N ARG A 29 16.45 -7.34 -0.65
CA ARG A 29 16.61 -6.81 0.71
C ARG A 29 16.09 -7.80 1.75
N ALA A 30 16.48 -7.58 3.01
CA ALA A 30 15.96 -8.39 4.11
C ALA A 30 14.47 -8.10 4.37
N PRO A 31 13.70 -9.06 4.92
CA PRO A 31 12.27 -8.87 5.22
C PRO A 31 11.95 -7.58 5.99
N VAL A 32 12.71 -7.25 7.04
CA VAL A 32 12.52 -6.01 7.82
C VAL A 32 12.68 -4.72 7.00
N GLU A 33 13.41 -4.77 5.88
CA GLU A 33 13.55 -3.65 4.95
C GLU A 33 12.37 -3.60 3.97
N PHE A 34 11.86 -4.75 3.55
CA PHE A 34 10.71 -4.90 2.66
C PHE A 34 9.40 -4.47 3.35
N ASP A 35 9.19 -4.88 4.60
CA ASP A 35 7.99 -4.58 5.40
C ASP A 35 7.81 -3.08 5.65
N LYS A 36 8.91 -2.32 5.69
CA LYS A 36 8.85 -0.85 5.78
C LYS A 36 8.27 -0.24 4.51
N GLY A 37 8.53 -0.85 3.37
CA GLY A 37 7.89 -0.52 2.11
C GLY A 37 8.63 -1.05 0.90
N ALA A 38 7.86 -1.33 -0.14
CA ALA A 38 8.25 -1.92 -1.40
C ALA A 38 7.42 -1.31 -2.55
N PHE A 39 7.71 -1.69 -3.78
CA PHE A 39 6.92 -1.30 -4.94
C PHE A 39 5.75 -2.30 -5.15
N PRO A 40 4.69 -1.88 -5.85
CA PRO A 40 3.53 -2.75 -6.09
C PRO A 40 3.92 -4.04 -6.82
N SER A 41 3.29 -5.15 -6.45
CA SER A 41 3.48 -6.47 -7.08
C SER A 41 4.89 -7.07 -6.98
N VAL A 42 5.79 -6.48 -6.18
CA VAL A 42 7.15 -7.01 -5.97
C VAL A 42 7.15 -8.10 -4.90
N LEU A 43 7.85 -9.20 -5.16
CA LEU A 43 8.09 -10.26 -4.18
C LEU A 43 9.41 -10.03 -3.43
N ASN A 44 9.43 -10.31 -2.13
CA ASN A 44 10.67 -10.34 -1.37
C ASN A 44 11.34 -11.72 -1.51
N LEU A 45 12.47 -11.76 -2.21
CA LEU A 45 13.33 -12.94 -2.35
C LEU A 45 14.72 -12.61 -1.79
N PRO A 46 14.87 -12.62 -0.45
CA PRO A 46 16.00 -11.99 0.22
C PRO A 46 17.35 -12.66 -0.09
N LEU A 47 18.38 -11.84 -0.34
CA LEU A 47 19.77 -12.32 -0.31
C LEU A 47 20.20 -12.72 1.10
N MET A 48 19.60 -12.11 2.12
CA MET A 48 19.90 -12.32 3.54
C MET A 48 18.64 -12.11 4.38
N ASN A 49 18.46 -12.94 5.40
CA ASN A 49 17.40 -12.72 6.40
C ASN A 49 17.78 -11.58 7.36
N ASP A 50 16.89 -11.25 8.29
CA ASP A 50 17.07 -10.10 9.19
C ASP A 50 18.30 -10.25 10.11
N ASP A 51 18.52 -11.44 10.65
CA ASP A 51 19.66 -11.74 11.54
C ASP A 51 20.99 -11.66 10.80
N GLU A 52 21.07 -12.27 9.61
CA GLU A 52 22.25 -12.21 8.74
C GLU A 52 22.53 -10.78 8.32
N ARG A 53 21.49 -10.03 7.95
CA ARG A 53 21.58 -8.62 7.57
C ARG A 53 22.09 -7.76 8.73
N GLN A 54 21.64 -8.03 9.94
CA GLN A 54 22.15 -7.35 11.15
C GLN A 54 23.62 -7.68 11.38
N GLN A 55 24.02 -8.95 11.35
CA GLN A 55 25.40 -9.38 11.57
C GLN A 55 26.37 -8.77 10.54
N ILE A 56 26.02 -8.86 9.25
CA ILE A 56 26.81 -8.30 8.15
C ILE A 56 26.88 -6.77 8.25
N GLY A 57 25.76 -6.12 8.59
CA GLY A 57 25.72 -4.67 8.78
C GLY A 57 26.61 -4.19 9.94
N THR A 58 26.62 -4.92 11.06
CA THR A 58 27.50 -4.65 12.20
C THR A 58 28.96 -4.86 11.83
N CYS A 59 29.29 -6.00 11.20
CA CYS A 59 30.65 -6.29 10.73
C CYS A 59 31.16 -5.23 9.75
N TYR A 60 30.32 -4.77 8.82
CA TYR A 60 30.67 -3.69 7.90
C TYR A 60 31.03 -2.40 8.63
N LYS A 61 30.25 -2.04 9.64
CA LYS A 61 30.46 -0.82 10.43
C LYS A 61 31.73 -0.90 11.30
N GLU A 62 32.01 -2.06 11.87
CA GLU A 62 33.10 -2.25 12.83
C GLU A 62 34.43 -2.64 12.20
N GLN A 63 34.40 -3.44 11.13
CA GLN A 63 35.56 -4.11 10.55
C GLN A 63 35.74 -3.82 9.05
N GLY A 64 34.83 -3.07 8.43
CA GLY A 64 34.93 -2.64 7.05
C GLY A 64 34.37 -3.62 6.03
N GLN A 65 34.51 -3.25 4.75
CA GLN A 65 33.84 -3.91 3.64
C GLN A 65 34.30 -5.36 3.43
N ASP A 66 35.60 -5.61 3.40
CA ASP A 66 36.14 -6.94 3.10
C ASP A 66 35.75 -7.98 4.16
N ALA A 67 35.77 -7.58 5.45
CA ALA A 67 35.32 -8.43 6.55
C ALA A 67 33.83 -8.78 6.41
N ALA A 68 32.98 -7.81 6.06
CA ALA A 68 31.56 -8.03 5.84
C ALA A 68 31.27 -8.93 4.63
N ILE A 69 32.07 -8.83 3.57
CA ILE A 69 31.98 -9.72 2.39
C ILE A 69 32.31 -11.16 2.80
N ASN A 70 33.41 -11.35 3.53
CA ASN A 70 33.83 -12.67 4.01
C ASN A 70 32.76 -13.28 4.93
N LEU A 71 32.22 -12.50 5.87
CA LEU A 71 31.12 -12.93 6.73
C LEU A 71 29.86 -13.27 5.91
N GLY A 72 29.54 -12.46 4.90
CA GLY A 72 28.42 -12.73 3.99
C GLY A 72 28.53 -14.08 3.29
N HIS A 73 29.73 -14.43 2.79
CA HIS A 73 29.99 -15.75 2.21
C HIS A 73 29.93 -16.89 3.25
N GLN A 74 30.30 -16.62 4.51
CA GLN A 74 30.20 -17.60 5.60
C GLN A 74 28.77 -17.84 6.07
N LEU A 75 27.90 -16.83 6.00
CA LEU A 75 26.50 -16.95 6.39
C LEU A 75 25.64 -17.51 5.25
N VAL A 76 25.95 -17.12 4.00
CA VAL A 76 25.16 -17.47 2.81
C VAL A 76 25.97 -18.39 1.90
N ASN A 77 26.05 -19.67 2.27
CA ASN A 77 26.73 -20.72 1.49
C ASN A 77 25.94 -22.04 1.47
N GLY A 78 26.48 -23.01 0.73
CA GLY A 78 25.94 -24.36 0.61
C GLY A 78 24.44 -24.35 0.29
N ILE A 79 23.69 -25.12 1.08
CA ILE A 79 22.25 -25.29 0.93
C ILE A 79 21.50 -23.94 1.00
N THR A 80 21.90 -23.03 1.89
CA THR A 80 21.24 -21.71 2.02
C THR A 80 21.39 -20.88 0.75
N LYS A 81 22.60 -20.87 0.15
CA LYS A 81 22.82 -20.19 -1.14
C LYS A 81 22.00 -20.87 -2.24
N GLU A 82 22.05 -22.19 -2.32
CA GLU A 82 21.34 -22.98 -3.34
C GLU A 82 19.84 -22.72 -3.31
N GLN A 83 19.22 -22.70 -2.13
CA GLN A 83 17.80 -22.41 -1.95
C GLN A 83 17.43 -21.00 -2.43
N ARG A 84 18.22 -19.98 -2.07
CA ARG A 84 17.99 -18.59 -2.51
C ARG A 84 18.10 -18.46 -4.03
N VAL A 85 19.15 -19.04 -4.61
CA VAL A 85 19.35 -19.04 -6.07
C VAL A 85 18.22 -19.78 -6.78
N GLN A 86 17.76 -20.92 -6.25
CA GLN A 86 16.64 -21.66 -6.83
C GLN A 86 15.33 -20.84 -6.82
N GLN A 87 15.05 -20.09 -5.75
CA GLN A 87 13.90 -19.19 -5.68
C GLN A 87 13.98 -18.08 -6.74
N TRP A 88 15.13 -17.43 -6.88
CA TRP A 88 15.34 -16.41 -7.91
C TRP A 88 15.24 -16.99 -9.32
N HIS A 89 15.79 -18.19 -9.53
CA HIS A 89 15.72 -18.89 -10.81
C HIS A 89 14.29 -19.22 -11.18
N GLY A 90 13.47 -19.73 -10.24
CA GLY A 90 12.06 -19.99 -10.47
C GLY A 90 11.33 -18.73 -10.94
N PHE A 91 11.44 -17.64 -10.18
CA PHE A 91 10.82 -16.37 -10.54
C PHE A 91 11.29 -15.83 -11.91
N ALA A 92 12.60 -15.83 -12.16
CA ALA A 92 13.15 -15.31 -13.40
C ALA A 92 12.88 -16.21 -14.63
N SER A 93 12.60 -17.50 -14.42
CA SER A 93 12.17 -18.42 -15.49
C SER A 93 10.74 -18.11 -15.92
N ASP A 94 9.86 -17.81 -14.96
CA ASP A 94 8.46 -17.43 -15.22
C ASP A 94 8.35 -15.99 -15.77
N HIS A 95 9.37 -15.17 -15.54
CA HIS A 95 9.43 -13.76 -15.92
C HIS A 95 10.74 -13.41 -16.64
N PRO A 96 10.85 -13.64 -17.96
CA PRO A 96 12.11 -13.45 -18.72
C PRO A 96 12.64 -12.00 -18.73
N ASN A 97 11.79 -11.01 -18.47
CA ASN A 97 12.15 -9.59 -18.36
C ASN A 97 12.27 -9.11 -16.90
N ALA A 98 12.41 -10.04 -15.94
CA ALA A 98 12.50 -9.70 -14.54
C ALA A 98 13.67 -8.78 -14.23
N VAL A 99 13.49 -7.91 -13.22
CA VAL A 99 14.53 -7.02 -12.70
C VAL A 99 14.69 -7.23 -11.20
N LEU A 100 15.93 -7.33 -10.72
CA LEU A 100 16.18 -7.40 -9.27
C LEU A 100 16.54 -6.03 -8.70
N TYR A 101 16.27 -5.80 -7.42
CA TYR A 101 16.86 -4.66 -6.72
C TYR A 101 17.23 -4.98 -5.28
N CYS A 102 18.25 -4.29 -4.78
CA CYS A 102 18.53 -4.21 -3.34
C CYS A 102 18.33 -2.76 -2.86
N PHE A 103 18.75 -2.44 -1.64
CA PHE A 103 18.54 -1.09 -1.09
C PHE A 103 19.19 0.04 -1.91
N ARG A 104 20.40 -0.18 -2.46
CA ARG A 104 21.21 0.85 -3.14
C ARG A 104 21.78 0.43 -4.50
N GLY A 105 21.34 -0.69 -5.08
CA GLY A 105 21.90 -1.21 -6.34
C GLY A 105 23.39 -1.54 -6.25
N GLY A 106 23.88 -1.85 -5.05
CA GLY A 106 25.30 -2.09 -4.76
C GLY A 106 25.68 -3.56 -4.80
N LEU A 107 26.58 -3.95 -3.90
CA LEU A 107 27.13 -5.32 -3.87
C LEU A 107 26.06 -6.42 -3.75
N ARG A 108 25.01 -6.21 -2.95
CA ARG A 108 23.91 -7.18 -2.81
C ARG A 108 23.23 -7.48 -4.15
N SER A 109 22.99 -6.45 -4.97
CA SER A 109 22.44 -6.64 -6.32
C SER A 109 23.42 -7.36 -7.23
N LYS A 110 24.69 -6.95 -7.25
CA LYS A 110 25.72 -7.55 -8.11
C LYS A 110 25.98 -9.02 -7.78
N VAL A 111 26.05 -9.37 -6.49
CA VAL A 111 26.23 -10.76 -6.03
C VAL A 111 25.03 -11.62 -6.43
N SER A 112 23.80 -11.12 -6.21
CA SER A 112 22.59 -11.86 -6.58
C SER A 112 22.49 -12.06 -8.10
N GLN A 113 22.79 -11.02 -8.88
CA GLN A 113 22.85 -11.08 -10.35
C GLN A 113 23.88 -12.11 -10.83
N GLN A 114 25.08 -12.08 -10.24
CA GLN A 114 26.17 -12.99 -10.59
C GLN A 114 25.81 -14.45 -10.27
N TRP A 115 25.28 -14.73 -9.08
CA TRP A 115 24.88 -16.09 -8.68
C TRP A 115 23.73 -16.62 -9.54
N LEU A 116 22.79 -15.76 -9.94
CA LEU A 116 21.71 -16.16 -10.84
C LEU A 116 22.23 -16.45 -12.27
N ALA A 117 23.20 -15.66 -12.75
CA ALA A 117 23.85 -15.89 -14.04
C ALA A 117 24.68 -17.19 -14.04
N GLU A 118 25.35 -17.51 -12.94
CA GLU A 118 26.00 -18.82 -12.72
C GLU A 118 25.01 -19.98 -12.79
N ALA A 119 23.76 -19.75 -12.37
CA ALA A 119 22.65 -20.69 -12.50
C ALA A 119 21.97 -20.68 -13.88
N GLY A 120 22.46 -19.89 -14.84
CA GLY A 120 22.00 -19.91 -16.23
C GLY A 120 21.02 -18.81 -16.64
N ILE A 121 20.65 -17.89 -15.73
CA ILE A 121 19.73 -16.78 -16.04
C ILE A 121 20.40 -15.45 -15.74
N ALA A 122 20.49 -14.57 -16.74
CA ALA A 122 21.06 -13.24 -16.57
C ALA A 122 19.95 -12.17 -16.65
N ILE A 123 19.76 -11.42 -15.57
CA ILE A 123 18.77 -10.35 -15.48
C ILE A 123 19.45 -9.03 -15.09
N PRO A 124 18.88 -7.87 -15.45
CA PRO A 124 19.36 -6.58 -14.96
C PRO A 124 19.01 -6.36 -13.49
N TYR A 125 19.65 -5.37 -12.89
CA TYR A 125 19.24 -4.82 -11.59
C TYR A 125 18.99 -3.32 -11.67
N VAL A 126 18.27 -2.75 -10.71
CA VAL A 126 18.01 -1.31 -10.63
C VAL A 126 19.24 -0.55 -10.11
N GLU A 127 19.79 0.38 -10.89
CA GLU A 127 20.85 1.27 -10.42
C GLU A 127 20.39 2.14 -9.26
N GLY A 128 21.20 2.26 -8.21
CA GLY A 128 20.80 2.97 -6.99
C GLY A 128 19.68 2.27 -6.20
N GLY A 129 19.15 1.15 -6.70
CA GLY A 129 18.22 0.25 -6.02
C GLY A 129 16.91 0.90 -5.59
N TYR A 130 16.31 0.32 -4.55
CA TYR A 130 15.10 0.82 -3.92
C TYR A 130 15.18 2.32 -3.60
N LYS A 131 16.32 2.80 -3.08
CA LYS A 131 16.49 4.21 -2.73
C LYS A 131 16.29 5.12 -3.94
N ALA A 132 16.90 4.80 -5.09
CA ALA A 132 16.81 5.63 -6.28
C ALA A 132 15.39 5.63 -6.86
N LEU A 133 14.76 4.47 -7.02
CA LEU A 133 13.37 4.37 -7.48
C LEU A 133 12.40 5.10 -6.53
N ARG A 134 12.63 5.01 -5.22
CA ARG A 134 11.80 5.71 -4.24
C ARG A 134 11.96 7.23 -4.31
N SER A 135 13.19 7.73 -4.43
CA SER A 135 13.45 9.15 -4.65
C SER A 135 12.77 9.64 -5.93
N HIS A 136 12.89 8.88 -7.01
CA HIS A 136 12.23 9.16 -8.29
C HIS A 136 10.70 9.27 -8.14
N LEU A 137 10.04 8.34 -7.45
CA LEU A 137 8.60 8.39 -7.21
C LEU A 137 8.17 9.61 -6.38
N ILE A 138 8.96 10.01 -5.38
CA ILE A 138 8.67 11.21 -4.57
C ILE A 138 8.75 12.47 -5.45
N GLU A 139 9.84 12.62 -6.19
CA GLU A 139 10.05 13.75 -7.10
C GLU A 139 8.97 13.82 -8.17
N ARG A 140 8.61 12.66 -8.74
CA ARG A 140 7.58 12.56 -9.76
C ARG A 140 6.19 12.90 -9.21
N LEU A 141 5.87 12.47 -7.99
CA LEU A 141 4.61 12.82 -7.33
C LEU A 141 4.50 14.34 -7.17
N ASP A 142 5.52 14.98 -6.61
CA ASP A 142 5.50 16.42 -6.35
C ASP A 142 5.34 17.22 -7.65
N GLN A 143 6.08 16.84 -8.70
CA GLN A 143 5.96 17.44 -10.03
C GLN A 143 4.54 17.29 -10.60
N LEU A 144 3.98 16.07 -10.59
CA LEU A 144 2.67 15.81 -11.17
C LEU A 144 1.54 16.52 -10.43
N VAL A 145 1.64 16.64 -9.10
CA VAL A 145 0.68 17.39 -8.29
C VAL A 145 0.69 18.88 -8.64
N GLU A 146 1.87 19.44 -8.91
CA GLU A 146 2.00 20.84 -9.34
C GLU A 146 1.39 21.05 -10.73
N ASP A 147 1.79 20.22 -11.70
CA ASP A 147 1.47 20.39 -13.13
C ASP A 147 0.01 20.08 -13.47
N LEU A 148 -0.59 19.07 -12.85
CA LEU A 148 -1.90 18.57 -13.26
C LEU A 148 -3.04 19.43 -12.68
N PRO A 149 -4.05 19.80 -13.49
CA PRO A 149 -5.26 20.43 -12.97
C PRO A 149 -6.03 19.45 -12.08
N THR A 150 -6.67 19.97 -11.03
CA THR A 150 -7.31 19.14 -10.00
C THR A 150 -8.71 19.64 -9.68
N PHE A 151 -9.64 18.69 -9.47
CA PHE A 151 -10.93 18.92 -8.82
C PHE A 151 -11.05 18.03 -7.58
N VAL A 152 -11.77 18.51 -6.58
CA VAL A 152 -12.08 17.73 -5.36
C VAL A 152 -13.56 17.34 -5.36
N LEU A 153 -13.85 16.05 -5.25
CA LEU A 153 -15.20 15.54 -5.05
C LEU A 153 -15.52 15.47 -3.55
N SER A 154 -16.35 16.40 -3.09
CA SER A 154 -16.80 16.53 -1.71
C SER A 154 -18.26 16.10 -1.55
N GLY A 155 -18.70 15.97 -0.29
CA GLY A 155 -20.05 15.57 0.07
C GLY A 155 -20.07 14.89 1.43
N ARG A 156 -21.24 14.87 2.07
CA ARG A 156 -21.41 14.20 3.38
C ARG A 156 -21.20 12.68 3.23
N THR A 157 -20.95 11.97 4.33
CA THR A 157 -20.96 10.50 4.32
C THR A 157 -22.33 10.00 3.84
N GLY A 158 -22.32 8.94 3.02
CA GLY A 158 -23.53 8.35 2.45
C GLY A 158 -24.07 9.05 1.20
N THR A 159 -23.45 10.10 0.68
CA THR A 159 -23.92 10.78 -0.56
C THR A 159 -23.57 10.02 -1.85
N GLY A 160 -22.94 8.85 -1.77
CA GLY A 160 -22.59 8.04 -2.95
C GLY A 160 -21.27 8.43 -3.63
N LYS A 161 -20.35 9.15 -2.95
CA LYS A 161 -19.04 9.52 -3.53
C LYS A 161 -18.27 8.31 -4.05
N THR A 162 -18.15 7.26 -3.23
CA THR A 162 -17.45 6.01 -3.58
C THR A 162 -18.12 5.27 -4.76
N GLU A 163 -19.43 5.44 -4.96
CA GLU A 163 -20.16 4.84 -6.09
C GLU A 163 -19.95 5.60 -7.40
N ILE A 164 -19.80 6.92 -7.31
CA ILE A 164 -19.64 7.80 -8.48
C ILE A 164 -18.18 7.94 -8.91
N LEU A 165 -17.22 7.86 -7.99
CA LEU A 165 -15.80 8.04 -8.30
C LEU A 165 -15.30 7.13 -9.44
N PRO A 166 -15.68 5.84 -9.52
CA PRO A 166 -15.27 4.97 -10.63
C PRO A 166 -15.91 5.31 -11.98
N LEU A 167 -16.95 6.16 -12.01
CA LEU A 167 -17.61 6.58 -13.26
C LEU A 167 -16.83 7.67 -13.99
N PHE A 168 -15.86 8.31 -13.32
CA PHE A 168 -14.97 9.27 -13.95
C PHE A 168 -13.74 8.55 -14.51
N GLU A 169 -13.33 8.92 -15.73
CA GLU A 169 -12.16 8.32 -16.39
C GLU A 169 -10.83 8.64 -15.68
N ARG A 170 -10.78 9.75 -14.91
CA ARG A 170 -9.54 10.30 -14.35
C ARG A 170 -9.70 10.61 -12.87
N THR A 171 -9.71 9.57 -12.06
CA THR A 171 -9.78 9.68 -10.61
C THR A 171 -8.57 9.08 -9.92
N VAL A 172 -8.26 9.66 -8.76
CA VAL A 172 -7.38 9.04 -7.78
C VAL A 172 -8.24 8.60 -6.60
N ASP A 173 -8.33 7.29 -6.42
CA ASP A 173 -8.99 6.63 -5.29
C ASP A 173 -8.02 6.57 -4.09
N LEU A 174 -8.00 7.65 -3.31
CA LEU A 174 -7.11 7.78 -2.15
C LEU A 174 -7.53 6.79 -1.06
N GLU A 175 -8.82 6.58 -0.84
CA GLU A 175 -9.38 5.59 0.08
C GLU A 175 -8.95 4.17 -0.30
N GLY A 176 -9.04 3.82 -1.59
CA GLY A 176 -8.62 2.54 -2.14
C GLY A 176 -7.11 2.31 -2.01
N ILE A 177 -6.29 3.31 -2.34
CA ILE A 177 -4.83 3.23 -2.16
C ILE A 177 -4.47 3.09 -0.67
N ALA A 178 -5.17 3.79 0.21
CA ALA A 178 -4.96 3.72 1.65
C ALA A 178 -5.55 2.46 2.29
N LYS A 179 -6.39 1.69 1.57
CA LYS A 179 -7.24 0.65 2.15
C LYS A 179 -7.98 1.15 3.39
N HIS A 180 -8.65 2.28 3.26
CA HIS A 180 -9.41 2.88 4.35
C HIS A 180 -10.45 3.87 3.81
N ARG A 181 -11.69 3.82 4.30
CA ARG A 181 -12.70 4.83 3.95
C ARG A 181 -12.48 6.10 4.78
N GLY A 182 -12.59 7.32 4.26
CA GLY A 182 -12.37 8.60 4.95
C GLY A 182 -13.26 8.91 6.16
N SER A 183 -14.05 7.93 6.62
CA SER A 183 -14.91 8.00 7.79
C SER A 183 -14.23 7.48 9.06
N SER A 184 -14.69 7.96 10.22
CA SER A 184 -14.29 7.40 11.53
C SER A 184 -14.72 5.94 11.71
N PHE A 185 -15.71 5.48 10.94
CA PHE A 185 -16.17 4.09 10.85
C PHE A 185 -15.54 3.33 9.67
N GLY A 186 -14.62 3.97 8.94
CA GLY A 186 -14.13 3.51 7.64
C GLY A 186 -12.97 2.51 7.66
N LYS A 187 -12.62 1.97 8.83
CA LYS A 187 -11.52 1.01 8.96
C LYS A 187 -11.94 -0.35 8.37
N TYR A 188 -11.17 -0.86 7.41
CA TYR A 188 -11.32 -2.23 6.93
C TYR A 188 -10.73 -3.26 7.90
N ILE A 189 -11.09 -4.52 7.70
CA ILE A 189 -10.46 -5.65 8.38
C ILE A 189 -8.99 -5.74 7.96
N GLU A 190 -8.73 -5.58 6.66
CA GLU A 190 -7.39 -5.48 6.09
C GLU A 190 -6.60 -4.31 6.69
N GLU A 191 -5.30 -4.54 6.90
CA GLU A 191 -4.40 -3.48 7.34
C GLU A 191 -4.13 -2.46 6.24
N GLN A 192 -4.02 -1.19 6.63
CA GLN A 192 -3.57 -0.14 5.73
C GLN A 192 -2.12 -0.41 5.32
N PRO A 193 -1.72 -0.12 4.07
CA PRO A 193 -0.34 -0.26 3.62
C PRO A 193 0.60 0.59 4.48
N SER A 194 1.92 0.36 4.43
CA SER A 194 2.85 1.31 5.05
C SER A 194 2.71 2.71 4.43
N GLN A 195 3.17 3.75 5.14
CA GLN A 195 3.18 5.12 4.59
C GLN A 195 3.93 5.21 3.26
N ILE A 196 5.04 4.49 3.16
CA ILE A 196 5.85 4.38 1.94
C ILE A 196 5.06 3.74 0.81
N ASN A 197 4.37 2.62 1.09
CA ASN A 197 3.59 1.92 0.07
C ASN A 197 2.41 2.76 -0.40
N PHE A 198 1.73 3.49 0.50
CA PHE A 198 0.69 4.45 0.15
C PHE A 198 1.22 5.50 -0.86
N GLU A 199 2.34 6.14 -0.53
CA GLU A 199 2.95 7.16 -1.39
C GLU A 199 3.48 6.59 -2.71
N ASN A 200 4.06 5.38 -2.72
CA ASN A 200 4.50 4.70 -3.95
C ASN A 200 3.33 4.43 -4.89
N ASN A 201 2.23 3.87 -4.37
CA ASN A 201 1.05 3.58 -5.16
C ASN A 201 0.39 4.86 -5.69
N LEU A 202 0.34 5.91 -4.86
CA LEU A 202 -0.17 7.22 -5.27
C LEU A 202 0.64 7.83 -6.41
N ALA A 203 1.97 7.84 -6.29
CA ALA A 203 2.86 8.33 -7.35
C ALA A 203 2.63 7.57 -8.66
N ILE A 204 2.61 6.24 -8.62
CA ILE A 204 2.39 5.40 -9.81
C ILE A 204 0.99 5.63 -10.41
N ALA A 205 -0.05 5.79 -9.59
CA ALA A 205 -1.40 6.10 -10.07
C ALA A 205 -1.43 7.44 -10.83
N LEU A 206 -0.77 8.48 -10.30
CA LEU A 206 -0.65 9.77 -10.97
C LEU A 206 0.15 9.67 -12.27
N MET A 207 1.27 8.93 -12.26
CA MET A 207 2.07 8.72 -13.47
C MET A 207 1.25 8.05 -14.58
N ARG A 208 0.41 7.06 -14.25
CA ARG A 208 -0.49 6.40 -15.22
C ARG A 208 -1.48 7.39 -15.81
N LEU A 209 -2.19 8.14 -14.96
CA LEU A 209 -3.12 9.17 -15.41
C LEU A 209 -2.42 10.22 -16.28
N ASN A 210 -1.20 10.62 -15.93
CA ASN A 210 -0.43 11.58 -16.71
C ASN A 210 -0.01 11.05 -18.09
N ARG A 211 0.32 9.75 -18.21
CA ARG A 211 0.70 9.11 -19.49
C ARG A 211 -0.41 9.25 -20.53
N ASP A 212 -1.66 9.15 -20.09
CA ASP A 212 -2.82 9.11 -20.99
C ASP A 212 -3.33 10.51 -21.38
N SER A 213 -3.23 11.50 -20.49
CA SER A 213 -3.72 12.85 -20.75
C SER A 213 -3.24 13.88 -19.72
N GLN A 214 -3.29 15.16 -20.10
CA GLN A 214 -3.09 16.33 -19.22
C GLN A 214 -4.42 16.93 -18.73
N LYS A 215 -5.54 16.23 -18.93
CA LYS A 215 -6.85 16.63 -18.43
C LYS A 215 -6.90 16.62 -16.90
N PRO A 216 -7.84 17.38 -16.30
CA PRO A 216 -8.00 17.43 -14.85
C PRO A 216 -8.16 16.04 -14.21
N ILE A 217 -7.65 15.90 -12.99
CA ILE A 217 -7.82 14.72 -12.14
C ILE A 217 -8.80 15.05 -11.01
N ILE A 218 -9.70 14.12 -10.73
CA ILE A 218 -10.62 14.23 -9.60
C ILE A 218 -10.05 13.44 -8.42
N TYR A 219 -10.02 14.08 -7.25
CA TYR A 219 -9.62 13.47 -5.99
C TYR A 219 -10.80 13.44 -5.03
N GLU A 220 -10.75 12.51 -4.09
CA GLU A 220 -11.64 12.50 -2.94
C GLU A 220 -11.33 13.67 -2.00
N ASP A 221 -12.37 14.22 -1.37
CA ASP A 221 -12.25 15.26 -0.34
C ASP A 221 -11.73 14.68 0.98
N GLU A 222 -10.47 14.31 0.98
CA GLU A 222 -9.76 13.85 2.15
C GLU A 222 -9.01 14.98 2.84
N SER A 223 -8.95 14.89 4.16
CA SER A 223 -8.24 15.87 4.97
C SER A 223 -6.72 15.65 4.88
N ARG A 224 -5.99 15.93 5.97
CA ARG A 224 -4.55 15.60 6.04
C ARG A 224 -4.28 14.10 6.01
N LEU A 225 -5.20 13.30 6.54
CA LEU A 225 -5.04 11.85 6.71
C LEU A 225 -6.16 11.09 6.02
N VAL A 226 -5.80 9.99 5.37
CA VAL A 226 -6.72 8.91 4.98
C VAL A 226 -6.48 7.76 5.95
N GLY A 227 -7.36 7.62 6.94
CA GLY A 227 -7.11 6.75 8.08
C GLY A 227 -5.83 7.16 8.84
N CYS A 228 -4.78 6.35 8.70
CA CYS A 228 -3.47 6.60 9.32
C CYS A 228 -2.40 7.03 8.30
N ARG A 229 -2.76 7.23 7.03
CA ARG A 229 -1.84 7.62 5.97
C ARG A 229 -1.86 9.11 5.75
N LEU A 230 -0.68 9.72 5.81
CA LEU A 230 -0.49 11.14 5.59
C LEU A 230 -0.47 11.39 4.07
N LEU A 231 -1.30 12.33 3.61
CA LEU A 231 -1.19 12.80 2.24
C LEU A 231 0.13 13.58 2.07
N PRO A 232 0.84 13.48 0.94
CA PRO A 232 1.98 14.34 0.65
C PRO A 232 1.64 15.82 0.81
N ASP A 233 2.57 16.61 1.34
CA ASP A 233 2.30 18.03 1.65
C ASP A 233 1.98 18.84 0.39
N SER A 234 2.64 18.53 -0.74
CA SER A 234 2.34 19.06 -2.06
C SER A 234 0.88 18.83 -2.44
N LEU A 235 0.40 17.59 -2.29
CA LEU A 235 -0.99 17.22 -2.60
C LEU A 235 -1.96 17.92 -1.66
N GLN A 236 -1.70 17.94 -0.34
CA GLN A 236 -2.56 18.65 0.61
C GLN A 236 -2.70 20.14 0.26
N ALA A 237 -1.60 20.81 -0.13
CA ALA A 237 -1.62 22.20 -0.53
C ALA A 237 -2.43 22.42 -1.82
N LYS A 238 -2.27 21.51 -2.79
CA LYS A 238 -3.04 21.52 -4.04
C LYS A 238 -4.54 21.32 -3.82
N LEU A 239 -4.93 20.32 -3.03
CA LEU A 239 -6.35 20.02 -2.79
C LEU A 239 -7.08 21.18 -2.08
N LYS A 240 -6.42 21.88 -1.15
CA LYS A 240 -6.99 23.05 -0.46
C LYS A 240 -7.35 24.22 -1.37
N THR A 241 -6.67 24.37 -2.49
CA THR A 241 -6.88 25.47 -3.44
C THR A 241 -7.65 25.03 -4.70
N SER A 242 -7.94 23.74 -4.83
CA SER A 242 -8.62 23.17 -5.99
C SER A 242 -10.13 23.44 -5.95
N PRO A 243 -10.79 23.60 -7.11
CA PRO A 243 -12.25 23.72 -7.16
C PRO A 243 -12.94 22.47 -6.62
N ILE A 244 -14.01 22.67 -5.85
CA ILE A 244 -14.75 21.61 -5.16
C ILE A 244 -16.09 21.35 -5.85
N MET A 245 -16.34 20.08 -6.19
CA MET A 245 -17.63 19.57 -6.63
C MET A 245 -18.33 18.91 -5.44
N VAL A 246 -19.43 19.50 -4.97
CA VAL A 246 -20.16 18.98 -3.80
C VAL A 246 -21.31 18.09 -4.26
N LEU A 247 -21.19 16.79 -3.98
CA LEU A 247 -22.26 15.82 -4.17
C LEU A 247 -23.24 15.90 -3.01
N ASN A 248 -24.51 16.10 -3.35
CA ASN A 248 -25.62 16.13 -2.41
C ASN A 248 -26.57 14.97 -2.68
N ASP A 249 -27.22 14.52 -1.61
CA ASP A 249 -28.30 13.55 -1.70
C ASP A 249 -29.28 13.73 -0.55
N ASP A 250 -30.47 13.16 -0.67
CA ASP A 250 -31.49 13.20 0.36
C ASP A 250 -31.07 12.41 1.62
N PHE A 251 -31.75 12.67 2.73
CA PHE A 251 -31.38 12.09 4.01
C PHE A 251 -31.62 10.57 4.06
N ASP A 252 -32.71 10.10 3.47
CA ASP A 252 -33.13 8.70 3.53
C ASP A 252 -32.23 7.82 2.66
N ALA A 253 -31.89 8.24 1.45
CA ALA A 253 -30.91 7.59 0.58
C ALA A 253 -29.53 7.52 1.23
N ARG A 254 -29.15 8.56 1.99
CA ARG A 254 -27.90 8.53 2.77
C ARG A 254 -27.96 7.49 3.90
N ILE A 255 -29.08 7.36 4.61
CA ILE A 255 -29.27 6.30 5.61
C ILE A 255 -29.11 4.93 4.97
N GLU A 256 -29.80 4.69 3.84
CA GLU A 256 -29.73 3.39 3.16
C GLU A 256 -28.31 3.04 2.71
N ARG A 257 -27.57 4.00 2.15
CA ARG A 257 -26.17 3.77 1.79
C ARG A 257 -25.28 3.52 3.00
N ILE A 258 -25.39 4.33 4.05
CA ILE A 258 -24.59 4.16 5.27
C ILE A 258 -24.88 2.78 5.89
N PHE A 259 -26.14 2.40 5.96
CA PHE A 259 -26.56 1.10 6.44
C PHE A 259 -25.99 -0.05 5.59
N GLY A 260 -26.09 0.05 4.26
CA GLY A 260 -25.52 -0.93 3.35
C GLY A 260 -24.00 -1.08 3.49
N GLU A 261 -23.29 0.03 3.65
CA GLU A 261 -21.82 0.04 3.72
C GLU A 261 -21.24 -0.34 5.08
N TYR A 262 -21.73 0.29 6.14
CA TYR A 262 -21.13 0.20 7.48
C TYR A 262 -21.78 -0.87 8.35
N VAL A 263 -22.89 -1.46 7.91
CA VAL A 263 -23.56 -2.55 8.63
C VAL A 263 -23.59 -3.80 7.77
N VAL A 264 -24.33 -3.80 6.65
CA VAL A 264 -24.58 -5.01 5.85
C VAL A 264 -23.27 -5.57 5.25
N LYS A 265 -22.50 -4.76 4.54
CA LYS A 265 -21.21 -5.20 3.97
C LYS A 265 -20.17 -5.47 5.05
N ALA A 266 -20.19 -4.72 6.15
CA ALA A 266 -19.21 -4.84 7.23
C ALA A 266 -19.36 -6.17 8.00
N ILE A 267 -20.58 -6.56 8.39
CA ILE A 267 -20.77 -7.86 9.05
C ILE A 267 -20.45 -9.02 8.10
N ALA A 268 -20.86 -8.93 6.82
CA ALA A 268 -20.56 -9.95 5.83
C ALA A 268 -19.05 -10.14 5.63
N ALA A 269 -18.26 -9.07 5.69
CA ALA A 269 -16.80 -9.15 5.63
C ALA A 269 -16.23 -9.90 6.86
N TRP A 270 -16.75 -9.67 8.06
CA TRP A 270 -16.32 -10.39 9.26
C TRP A 270 -16.72 -11.88 9.22
N GLU A 271 -17.90 -12.20 8.69
CA GLU A 271 -18.38 -13.57 8.52
C GLU A 271 -17.58 -14.35 7.46
N GLN A 272 -16.98 -13.66 6.50
CA GLN A 272 -16.04 -14.27 5.54
C GLN A 272 -14.68 -14.55 6.18
N GLU A 273 -14.21 -13.66 7.05
CA GLU A 273 -12.87 -13.75 7.63
C GLU A 273 -12.79 -14.68 8.85
N LEU A 274 -13.90 -14.84 9.58
CA LEU A 274 -13.96 -15.67 10.78
C LEU A 274 -14.90 -16.85 10.58
N VAL A 275 -14.41 -18.06 10.91
CA VAL A 275 -15.15 -19.31 10.76
C VAL A 275 -16.37 -19.38 11.69
N ASP A 276 -16.27 -18.78 12.88
CA ASP A 276 -17.33 -18.77 13.89
C ASP A 276 -18.19 -17.50 13.75
N PRO A 277 -19.49 -17.63 13.40
CA PRO A 277 -20.39 -16.49 13.26
C PRO A 277 -20.53 -15.66 14.54
N GLN A 278 -20.40 -16.28 15.71
CA GLN A 278 -20.47 -15.55 16.97
C GLN A 278 -19.25 -14.65 17.18
N GLN A 279 -18.07 -15.12 16.78
CA GLN A 279 -16.84 -14.32 16.82
C GLN A 279 -16.89 -13.18 15.78
N ALA A 280 -17.45 -13.43 14.60
CA ALA A 280 -17.68 -12.40 13.58
C ALA A 280 -18.57 -11.27 14.11
N LEU A 281 -19.69 -11.62 14.76
CA LEU A 281 -20.60 -10.64 15.35
C LEU A 281 -19.93 -9.81 16.46
N LEU A 282 -19.15 -10.46 17.33
CA LEU A 282 -18.42 -9.78 18.40
C LEU A 282 -17.37 -8.82 17.82
N ALA A 283 -16.56 -9.27 16.84
CA ALA A 283 -15.54 -8.45 16.20
C ALA A 283 -16.15 -7.24 15.45
N PHE A 284 -17.28 -7.44 14.78
CA PHE A 284 -18.05 -6.37 14.15
C PHE A 284 -18.54 -5.34 15.19
N GLY A 285 -19.19 -5.80 16.26
CA GLY A 285 -19.69 -4.95 17.34
C GLY A 285 -18.58 -4.13 18.01
N ASP A 286 -17.46 -4.78 18.33
CA ASP A 286 -16.28 -4.12 18.91
C ASP A 286 -15.72 -3.06 17.97
N SER A 287 -15.65 -3.33 16.67
CA SER A 287 -15.20 -2.36 15.66
C SER A 287 -16.07 -1.10 15.62
N LEU A 288 -17.41 -1.26 15.67
CA LEU A 288 -18.34 -0.14 15.70
C LEU A 288 -18.23 0.66 17.01
N LEU A 289 -18.15 -0.02 18.15
CA LEU A 289 -18.00 0.63 19.46
C LEU A 289 -16.68 1.40 19.58
N GLN A 290 -15.58 0.85 19.07
CA GLN A 290 -14.29 1.55 18.98
C GLN A 290 -14.38 2.78 18.08
N SER A 291 -15.10 2.68 16.95
CA SER A 291 -15.34 3.82 16.05
C SER A 291 -16.16 4.93 16.72
N MET A 292 -17.19 4.56 17.49
CA MET A 292 -17.97 5.49 18.32
C MET A 292 -17.11 6.18 19.38
N PHE A 293 -16.25 5.41 20.05
CA PHE A 293 -15.33 5.94 21.06
C PHE A 293 -14.36 6.98 20.48
N ARG A 294 -13.83 6.75 19.27
CA ARG A 294 -12.91 7.69 18.59
C ARG A 294 -13.52 9.08 18.38
N ILE A 295 -14.84 9.17 18.20
CA ILE A 295 -15.55 10.43 17.98
C ILE A 295 -16.15 11.05 19.25
N ARG A 296 -16.00 10.41 20.43
CA ARG A 296 -16.52 10.88 21.72
C ARG A 296 -16.23 12.35 22.02
N LYS A 297 -15.00 12.81 21.78
CA LYS A 297 -14.60 14.20 22.03
C LYS A 297 -15.38 15.20 21.18
N ARG A 298 -15.74 14.82 19.95
CA ARG A 298 -16.53 15.65 19.02
C ARG A 298 -18.03 15.65 19.36
N LEU A 299 -18.54 14.51 19.85
CA LEU A 299 -19.94 14.35 20.23
C LEU A 299 -20.30 14.99 21.58
N GLY A 300 -19.34 15.06 22.51
CA GLY A 300 -19.62 15.35 23.91
C GLY A 300 -20.06 14.10 24.69
N SER A 301 -20.00 14.16 26.02
CA SER A 301 -20.24 12.99 26.89
C SER A 301 -21.67 12.46 26.79
N GLU A 302 -22.67 13.34 26.83
CA GLU A 302 -24.08 12.96 26.85
C GLU A 302 -24.50 12.29 25.53
N SER A 303 -24.27 12.94 24.39
CA SER A 303 -24.56 12.40 23.07
C SER A 303 -23.83 11.08 22.81
N HIS A 304 -22.56 10.97 23.24
CA HIS A 304 -21.82 9.72 23.11
C HIS A 304 -22.45 8.58 23.92
N ILE A 305 -22.81 8.82 25.19
CA ILE A 305 -23.47 7.81 26.03
C ILE A 305 -24.79 7.37 25.40
N HIS A 306 -25.57 8.31 24.88
CA HIS A 306 -26.84 8.00 24.22
C HIS A 306 -26.65 7.14 22.96
N LEU A 307 -25.73 7.53 22.07
CA LEU A 307 -25.46 6.82 20.81
C LEU A 307 -24.86 5.43 21.05
N VAL A 308 -23.98 5.27 22.04
CA VAL A 308 -23.46 3.95 22.43
C VAL A 308 -24.59 3.02 22.88
N LYS A 309 -25.53 3.51 23.70
CA LYS A 309 -26.69 2.70 24.13
C LYS A 309 -27.58 2.28 22.97
N LEU A 310 -27.77 3.15 21.98
CA LEU A 310 -28.52 2.80 20.77
C LEU A 310 -27.81 1.72 19.96
N LEU A 311 -26.49 1.86 19.77
CA LEU A 311 -25.67 0.88 19.06
C LEU A 311 -25.63 -0.48 19.78
N GLU A 312 -25.44 -0.49 21.11
CA GLU A 312 -25.48 -1.72 21.92
C GLU A 312 -26.84 -2.42 21.82
N LYS A 313 -27.94 -1.65 21.83
CA LYS A 313 -29.28 -2.18 21.63
C LYS A 313 -29.44 -2.79 20.23
N ALA A 314 -28.96 -2.13 19.19
CA ALA A 314 -29.00 -2.65 17.82
C ALA A 314 -28.19 -3.94 17.67
N LEU A 315 -26.98 -4.00 18.26
CA LEU A 315 -26.14 -5.19 18.28
C LEU A 315 -26.78 -6.36 19.03
N LEU A 316 -27.44 -6.10 20.17
CA LEU A 316 -28.18 -7.11 20.92
C LEU A 316 -29.34 -7.67 20.10
N LEU A 317 -30.14 -6.80 19.47
CA LEU A 317 -31.27 -7.22 18.63
C LEU A 317 -30.81 -7.96 17.38
N GLN A 318 -29.68 -7.58 16.79
CA GLN A 318 -29.04 -8.34 15.71
C GLN A 318 -28.67 -9.76 16.18
N SER A 319 -28.05 -9.89 17.36
CA SER A 319 -27.69 -11.20 17.93
C SER A 319 -28.91 -12.10 18.19
N GLU A 320 -29.99 -11.53 18.73
CA GLU A 320 -31.19 -12.29 19.09
C GLU A 320 -32.08 -12.63 17.89
N LYS A 321 -32.24 -11.69 16.96
CA LYS A 321 -33.26 -11.74 15.90
C LYS A 321 -32.68 -11.84 14.48
N HIS A 322 -31.36 -11.81 14.34
CA HIS A 322 -30.66 -11.80 13.04
C HIS A 322 -31.16 -10.66 12.13
N ASN A 323 -31.59 -9.54 12.73
CA ASN A 323 -32.13 -8.39 12.03
C ASN A 323 -31.16 -7.21 12.13
N LEU A 324 -30.85 -6.60 10.98
CA LEU A 324 -29.96 -5.46 10.89
C LEU A 324 -30.69 -4.12 10.96
N THR A 325 -32.02 -4.07 10.77
CA THR A 325 -32.74 -2.79 10.60
C THR A 325 -32.66 -1.85 11.79
N ASP A 326 -32.44 -2.36 13.00
CA ASP A 326 -32.27 -1.53 14.21
C ASP A 326 -30.97 -0.69 14.20
N HIS A 327 -30.07 -0.91 13.24
CA HIS A 327 -28.89 -0.06 13.02
C HIS A 327 -29.19 1.20 12.17
N LYS A 328 -30.39 1.34 11.60
CA LYS A 328 -30.81 2.54 10.85
C LYS A 328 -31.30 3.64 11.79
#